data_AF-A0A257P7F6-F1
#
_entry.id   AF-A0A257P7F6-F1
#
_cell.length_a   1.000
_cell.length_b   1.000
_cell.length_c   1.000
_cell.angle_alpha   90.00
_cell.angle_beta   90.00
_cell.angle_gamma   90.00
#
_symmetry.space_group_name_H-M   'P 1'
#
loop_
_entity.id
_entity.type
_entity.pdbx_description
1 polymer ?
#
loop_
_entity_poly.entity_id
_entity_poly.type
_entity_poly.pdbx_seq_one_letter_code
_entity_poly.pdbx_strand_id
1 'polypeptide(L)'
;MMALWFGGLTWSALISVALIGLGTEWARLAGHKIFTPIAFFMASGLAGVAVIALLVGFTAGFAALVLLTVALGGMADRFTAMGVPYAGIGGLALLWLRLQPETGLRDTLFLVVVIWATDIGAY
;
A
#
# COMPACT_ATOMS: atom_id res chain seq x y z
N MET A 1 12.79 3.78 10.61
CA MET A 1 12.66 4.92 11.55
C MET A 1 12.91 6.29 10.92
N MET A 2 13.99 6.50 10.15
CA MET A 2 14.23 7.82 9.52
C MET A 2 13.10 8.31 8.61
N ALA A 3 12.54 7.45 7.76
CA ALA A 3 11.40 7.80 6.91
C ALA A 3 10.17 8.26 7.69
N LEU A 4 9.95 7.66 8.86
CA LEU A 4 8.84 8.00 9.75
C LEU A 4 9.07 9.37 10.40
N TRP A 5 10.30 9.65 10.83
CA TRP A 5 10.67 10.92 11.45
C TRP A 5 10.57 12.09 10.47
N PHE A 6 11.22 11.98 9.30
CA PHE A 6 11.23 13.04 8.28
C PHE A 6 9.87 13.21 7.57
N GLY A 7 9.08 12.14 7.45
CA GLY A 7 7.80 12.21 6.74
C GLY A 7 7.96 12.56 5.27
N GLY A 8 6.93 13.20 4.71
CA GLY A 8 6.96 13.77 3.36
C GLY A 8 7.42 12.77 2.29
N LEU A 9 8.34 13.19 1.44
CA LEU A 9 8.83 12.38 0.31
C LEU A 9 9.48 11.07 0.77
N THR A 10 10.23 11.07 1.88
CA THR A 10 10.90 9.86 2.37
C THR A 10 9.90 8.81 2.82
N TRP A 11 8.82 9.23 3.50
CA TRP A 11 7.72 8.34 3.87
C TRP A 11 6.98 7.84 2.63
N SER A 12 6.62 8.75 1.73
CA SER A 12 5.88 8.41 0.51
C SER A 12 6.64 7.44 -0.39
N ALA A 13 7.96 7.60 -0.51
CA ALA A 13 8.82 6.69 -1.24
C ALA A 13 8.86 5.31 -0.58
N LEU A 14 9.02 5.24 0.75
CA LEU A 14 9.03 3.98 1.49
C LEU A 14 7.72 3.21 1.30
N ILE A 15 6.57 3.87 1.46
CA ILE A 15 5.27 3.21 1.30
C ILE A 15 5.03 2.79 -0.16
N SER A 16 5.43 3.61 -1.14
CA SER A 16 5.33 3.23 -2.56
C SER A 16 6.17 1.99 -2.88
N VAL A 17 7.40 1.91 -2.36
CA VAL A 17 8.25 0.72 -2.51
C VAL A 17 7.62 -0.50 -1.82
N ALA A 18 7.06 -0.33 -0.62
CA ALA A 18 6.37 -1.40 0.09
C ALA A 18 5.16 -1.91 -0.71
N LEU A 19 4.37 -1.03 -1.32
CA LEU A 19 3.23 -1.40 -2.16
C LEU A 19 3.63 -2.17 -3.42
N ILE A 20 4.73 -1.77 -4.09
CA ILE A 20 5.30 -2.53 -5.21
C ILE A 20 5.73 -3.92 -4.75
N GLY A 21 6.44 -4.01 -3.63
CA GLY A 21 6.90 -5.26 -3.05
C GLY A 21 5.74 -6.19 -2.69
N LEU A 22 4.74 -5.69 -1.96
CA LEU A 22 3.55 -6.45 -1.59
C LEU A 22 2.75 -6.91 -2.81
N GLY A 23 2.61 -6.06 -3.83
CA GLY A 23 1.98 -6.45 -5.10
C GLY A 23 2.72 -7.59 -5.79
N THR A 24 4.06 -7.51 -5.82
CA THR A 24 4.92 -8.54 -6.41
C THR A 24 4.82 -9.86 -5.64
N GLU A 25 4.91 -9.81 -4.31
CA GLU A 25 4.84 -11.01 -3.46
C GLU A 25 3.45 -11.64 -3.49
N TRP A 26 2.37 -10.85 -3.48
CA TRP A 26 1.03 -11.39 -3.60
C TRP A 26 0.80 -12.08 -4.95
N ALA A 27 1.27 -11.46 -6.04
CA ALA A 27 1.19 -12.10 -7.36
C ALA A 27 1.92 -13.45 -7.38
N ARG A 28 3.08 -13.56 -6.69
CA ARG A 28 3.82 -14.82 -6.54
C ARG A 28 3.03 -15.85 -5.71
N LEU A 29 2.42 -15.44 -4.61
CA LEU A 29 1.55 -16.31 -3.79
C LEU A 29 0.35 -16.81 -4.58
N ALA A 30 -0.19 -15.98 -5.48
CA ALA A 30 -1.26 -16.36 -6.40
C ALA A 30 -0.79 -17.22 -7.60
N GLY A 31 0.49 -17.61 -7.64
CA GLY A 31 1.05 -18.52 -8.65
C GLY A 31 1.60 -17.82 -9.90
N HIS A 32 1.60 -16.49 -9.96
CA HIS A 32 2.17 -15.74 -11.08
C HIS A 32 3.68 -15.61 -10.96
N LYS A 33 4.40 -15.72 -12.09
CA LYS A 33 5.82 -15.38 -12.15
C LYS A 33 5.98 -13.85 -12.19
N ILE A 34 7.11 -13.36 -11.68
CA ILE A 34 7.42 -11.91 -11.56
C ILE A 34 7.28 -11.17 -12.91
N PHE A 35 7.66 -11.79 -14.01
CA PHE A 35 7.63 -11.19 -15.36
C PHE A 35 6.32 -11.43 -16.13
N THR A 36 5.22 -11.74 -15.44
CA THR A 36 3.91 -11.84 -16.09
C THR A 36 3.24 -10.46 -16.18
N PRO A 37 2.40 -10.21 -17.21
CA PRO A 37 1.64 -8.98 -17.31
C PRO A 37 0.77 -8.70 -16.08
N ILE A 38 0.20 -9.75 -15.47
CA ILE A 38 -0.64 -9.63 -14.26
C ILE A 38 0.21 -9.18 -13.07
N ALA A 39 1.36 -9.82 -12.81
CA ALA A 39 2.25 -9.42 -11.72
C ALA A 39 2.74 -7.98 -11.89
N PHE A 40 3.14 -7.61 -13.10
CA PHE A 40 3.57 -6.25 -13.41
C PHE A 40 2.44 -5.24 -13.23
N PHE A 41 1.24 -5.53 -13.75
CA PHE A 41 0.07 -4.66 -13.65
C PHE A 41 -0.37 -4.47 -12.19
N MET A 42 -0.30 -5.52 -11.37
CA MET A 42 -0.63 -5.43 -9.95
C MET A 42 0.38 -4.56 -9.18
N ALA A 43 1.68 -4.82 -9.34
CA ALA A 43 2.73 -4.07 -8.64
C ALA A 43 2.77 -2.59 -9.09
N SER A 44 2.75 -2.33 -10.40
CA SER A 44 2.71 -0.98 -10.95
C SER A 44 1.39 -0.27 -10.68
N GLY A 45 0.27 -0.99 -10.67
CA GLY A 45 -1.05 -0.46 -10.33
C GLY A 45 -1.11 0.04 -8.89
N LEU A 46 -0.58 -0.72 -7.93
CA LEU A 46 -0.51 -0.28 -6.53
C LEU A 46 0.41 0.95 -6.34
N ALA A 47 1.51 1.04 -7.10
CA ALA A 47 2.31 2.25 -7.15
C ALA A 47 1.53 3.43 -7.74
N GLY A 48 0.77 3.21 -8.82
CA GLY A 48 -0.10 4.20 -9.44
C GLY A 48 -1.17 4.71 -8.48
N VAL A 49 -1.77 3.83 -7.68
CA VAL A 49 -2.72 4.19 -6.60
C VAL A 49 -2.06 5.15 -5.61
N ALA A 50 -0.84 4.87 -5.16
CA ALA A 50 -0.10 5.76 -4.25
C ALA A 50 0.20 7.12 -4.89
N VAL A 51 0.63 7.13 -6.16
CA VAL A 51 0.90 8.37 -6.90
C VAL A 51 -0.37 9.22 -7.06
N ILE A 52 -1.50 8.61 -7.43
CA ILE A 52 -2.79 9.31 -7.53
C ILE A 52 -3.19 9.88 -6.15
N ALA A 53 -3.02 9.11 -5.08
CA ALA A 53 -3.31 9.57 -3.72
C ALA A 53 -2.48 10.80 -3.33
N LEU A 54 -1.20 10.84 -3.73
CA LEU A 54 -0.26 11.92 -3.41
C LEU A 54 -0.47 13.17 -4.25
N LEU A 55 -0.82 13.03 -5.53
CA LEU A 55 -0.95 14.16 -6.46
C LEU A 55 -2.36 14.76 -6.49
N VAL A 56 -3.38 13.91 -6.39
CA VAL A 56 -4.80 14.31 -6.54
C VAL A 56 -5.52 14.33 -5.20
N GLY A 57 -5.13 13.43 -4.30
CA GLY A 57 -5.67 13.33 -2.95
C GLY A 57 -6.17 11.94 -2.59
N PHE A 58 -6.39 11.73 -1.30
CA PHE A 58 -6.71 10.42 -0.73
C PHE A 58 -7.96 9.76 -1.32
N THR A 59 -9.02 10.53 -1.56
CA THR A 59 -10.27 10.02 -2.15
C THR A 59 -10.07 9.50 -3.58
N ALA A 60 -9.25 10.19 -4.38
CA ALA A 60 -8.88 9.75 -5.72
C ALA A 60 -7.99 8.49 -5.67
N GLY A 61 -7.07 8.41 -4.71
CA GLY A 61 -6.28 7.20 -4.45
C GLY A 61 -7.16 6.00 -4.11
N PHE A 62 -8.15 6.18 -3.24
CA PHE A 62 -9.09 5.12 -2.88
C PHE A 62 -9.96 4.70 -4.07
N ALA A 63 -10.45 5.65 -4.87
CA ALA A 63 -11.17 5.34 -6.11
C ALA A 63 -10.29 4.54 -7.09
N ALA A 64 -9.03 4.93 -7.26
CA ALA A 64 -8.08 4.21 -8.09
C ALA A 64 -7.84 2.78 -7.58
N LEU A 65 -7.80 2.57 -6.25
CA LEU A 65 -7.66 1.25 -5.65
C LEU A 65 -8.85 0.35 -5.96
N VAL A 66 -10.07 0.88 -5.85
CA VAL A 66 -11.30 0.16 -6.20
C VAL A 66 -11.29 -0.20 -7.69
N LEU A 67 -10.96 0.74 -8.56
CA LEU A 67 -10.86 0.50 -10.01
C LEU A 67 -9.82 -0.56 -10.35
N LEU A 68 -8.65 -0.52 -9.72
CA LEU A 68 -7.60 -1.54 -9.91
C LEU A 68 -8.08 -2.92 -9.45
N THR A 69 -8.79 -2.99 -8.32
CA THR A 69 -9.37 -4.24 -7.80
C THR A 69 -10.38 -4.83 -8.78
N VAL A 70 -11.28 -4.00 -9.32
CA VAL A 70 -12.28 -4.42 -10.30
C VAL A 70 -11.62 -4.84 -11.62
N ALA A 71 -10.63 -4.09 -12.09
CA ALA A 71 -9.89 -4.42 -13.31
C ALA A 71 -9.18 -5.78 -13.18
N LEU A 72 -8.46 -6.02 -12.08
CA LEU A 72 -7.81 -7.30 -11.84
C LEU A 72 -8.82 -8.44 -11.63
N GLY A 73 -9.98 -8.17 -11.03
CA GLY A 73 -11.07 -9.14 -10.92
C GLY A 73 -11.68 -9.56 -12.27
N GLY A 74 -11.54 -8.74 -13.31
CA GLY A 74 -11.93 -9.07 -14.69
C GLY A 74 -10.85 -9.78 -15.50
N MET A 75 -9.58 -9.70 -15.07
CA MET A 75 -8.41 -10.21 -15.81
C MET A 75 -7.79 -11.46 -15.19
N ALA A 76 -8.01 -11.70 -13.90
CA ALA A 76 -7.38 -12.77 -13.12
C ALA A 76 -8.39 -13.45 -12.18
N ASP A 77 -7.95 -14.48 -11.47
CA ASP A 77 -8.76 -15.14 -10.46
C ASP A 77 -9.00 -14.24 -9.24
N ARG A 78 -10.00 -14.60 -8.43
CA ARG A 78 -10.42 -13.82 -7.25
C ARG A 78 -9.30 -13.65 -6.23
N PHE A 79 -8.46 -14.67 -6.02
CA PHE A 79 -7.38 -14.61 -5.03
C PHE A 79 -6.30 -13.61 -5.46
N THR A 80 -5.93 -13.59 -6.75
CA THR A 80 -5.06 -12.56 -7.31
C THR A 80 -5.64 -11.16 -7.07
N ALA A 81 -6.91 -10.93 -7.42
CA ALA A 81 -7.54 -9.62 -7.28
C ALA A 81 -7.65 -9.14 -5.83
N MET A 82 -7.85 -10.03 -4.86
CA MET A 82 -7.97 -9.68 -3.43
C MET A 82 -6.68 -9.14 -2.82
N GLY A 83 -5.52 -9.37 -3.44
CA GLY A 83 -4.27 -8.77 -2.96
C GLY A 83 -4.22 -7.26 -3.10
N VAL A 84 -4.98 -6.70 -4.04
CA VAL A 84 -5.06 -5.25 -4.27
C VAL A 84 -5.66 -4.53 -3.06
N PRO A 85 -6.91 -4.80 -2.61
CA PRO A 85 -7.45 -4.15 -1.43
C PRO A 85 -6.68 -4.54 -0.17
N TYR A 86 -6.17 -5.77 -0.08
CA TYR A 86 -5.39 -6.24 1.07
C TYR A 86 -4.13 -5.39 1.31
N ALA A 87 -3.31 -5.20 0.28
CA ALA A 87 -2.10 -4.38 0.39
C ALA A 87 -2.40 -2.87 0.32
N GLY A 88 -3.28 -2.48 -0.59
CA GLY A 88 -3.54 -1.09 -0.93
C GLY A 88 -4.24 -0.29 0.15
N ILE A 89 -5.18 -0.88 0.90
CA ILE A 89 -5.87 -0.18 2.01
C ILE A 89 -4.84 0.20 3.08
N GLY A 90 -3.99 -0.74 3.48
CA GLY A 90 -2.93 -0.48 4.47
C GLY A 90 -1.94 0.59 4.00
N GLY A 91 -1.46 0.50 2.76
CA GLY A 91 -0.54 1.50 2.21
C GLY A 91 -1.16 2.90 2.10
N LEU A 92 -2.40 3.01 1.60
CA LEU A 92 -3.11 4.29 1.52
C LEU A 92 -3.38 4.88 2.91
N ALA A 93 -3.79 4.06 3.87
CA ALA A 93 -4.01 4.51 5.24
C ALA A 93 -2.71 5.06 5.86
N LEU A 94 -1.58 4.37 5.67
CA LEU A 94 -0.27 4.82 6.17
C LEU A 94 0.22 6.11 5.49
N LEU A 95 -0.01 6.28 4.19
CA LEU A 95 0.26 7.55 3.50
C LEU A 95 -0.59 8.67 4.09
N TRP A 96 -1.90 8.47 4.15
CA TRP A 96 -2.83 9.48 4.64
C TRP A 96 -2.53 9.87 6.08
N LEU A 97 -2.33 8.89 6.97
CA LEU A 97 -2.08 9.11 8.39
C LEU A 97 -0.84 9.97 8.60
N ARG A 98 0.28 9.63 7.95
CA ARG A 98 1.53 10.34 8.16
C ARG A 98 1.54 11.74 7.56
N LEU A 99 0.74 11.99 6.52
CA LEU A 99 0.66 13.27 5.83
C LEU A 99 -0.32 14.26 6.48
N GLN A 100 -0.96 13.90 7.60
CA GLN A 100 -1.77 14.86 8.36
C GLN A 100 -0.87 15.99 8.91
N PRO A 101 -1.24 17.29 8.71
CA PRO A 101 -0.35 18.42 9.01
C PRO A 101 0.08 18.53 10.47
N GLU A 102 -0.86 18.31 11.40
CA GLU A 102 -0.67 18.58 12.83
C GLU A 102 -0.27 17.30 13.60
N THR A 103 -0.93 16.19 13.32
CA THR A 103 -0.85 14.98 14.16
C THR A 103 -0.17 13.80 13.49
N GLY A 104 0.17 13.91 12.19
CA GLY A 104 0.53 12.75 11.39
C GLY A 104 1.73 11.97 11.89
N LEU A 105 2.75 12.63 12.44
CA LEU A 105 3.89 11.96 13.06
C LEU A 105 3.49 11.19 14.33
N ARG A 106 2.75 11.85 15.23
CA ARG A 106 2.33 11.28 16.52
C ARG A 106 1.42 10.08 16.31
N ASP A 107 0.45 10.19 15.42
CA ASP A 107 -0.52 9.14 15.15
C ASP A 107 0.15 7.95 14.47
N THR A 108 1.08 8.20 13.54
CA THR A 108 1.86 7.12 12.89
C THR A 108 2.79 6.43 13.89
N LEU A 109 3.46 7.18 14.78
CA LEU A 109 4.28 6.59 15.85
C LEU A 109 3.46 5.72 16.78
N PHE A 110 2.31 6.23 17.22
CA PHE A 110 1.39 5.49 18.08
C PHE A 110 0.97 4.17 17.41
N LEU A 111 0.55 4.21 16.15
CA LEU A 111 0.18 3.02 15.38
C LEU A 111 1.33 2.00 15.32
N VAL A 112 2.53 2.44 14.96
CA VAL A 112 3.70 1.55 14.82
C VAL A 112 4.09 0.94 16.16
N VAL A 113 4.09 1.72 17.24
CA VAL A 113 4.42 1.23 18.58
C VAL A 113 3.37 0.23 19.07
N VAL A 114 2.09 0.49 18.84
CA VAL A 114 1.01 -0.44 19.20
C VAL A 114 1.18 -1.77 18.47
N ILE A 115 1.35 -1.75 17.14
CA ILE A 115 1.54 -2.97 16.35
C ILE A 115 2.76 -3.75 16.84
N TRP A 116 3.88 -3.05 17.05
CA TRP A 116 5.12 -3.68 17.51
C TRP A 116 5.01 -4.26 18.92
N ALA A 117 4.36 -3.55 19.84
CA ALA A 117 4.13 -4.02 21.20
C ALA A 117 3.18 -5.21 21.24
N THR A 118 2.13 -5.22 20.41
CA THR A 118 1.22 -6.37 20.31
C THR A 118 1.89 -7.60 19.73
N ASP A 119 2.83 -7.42 18.79
CA ASP A 119 3.59 -8.53 18.20
C ASP A 119 4.55 -9.13 19.25
N ILE A 120 5.36 -8.31 19.94
CA ILE A 120 6.23 -8.78 21.03
C ILE A 120 5.44 -9.44 22.16
N GLY A 121 4.32 -8.85 22.57
CA GLY A 121 3.51 -9.38 23.66
C GLY A 121 2.77 -10.69 23.32
N ALA A 122 2.69 -11.04 22.03
CA ALA A 122 2.08 -12.28 21.57
C ALA A 122 3.08 -13.46 21.48
N TYR A 123 4.38 -13.19 21.39
CA TYR A 123 5.45 -14.19 21.43
C TYR A 123 5.86 -14.52 22.87
#